data_AF-A0A1X0NYM0-F1
#
_entry.id   AF-A0A1X0NYM0-F1
#
_cell.length_a   1.000
_cell.length_b   1.000
_cell.length_c   1.000
_cell.angle_alpha   90.00
_cell.angle_beta   90.00
_cell.angle_gamma   90.00
#
_symmetry.space_group_name_H-M   'P 1'
#
loop_
_entity.id
_entity.type
_entity.pdbx_description
1 polymer ?
#
loop_
_entity_poly.entity_id
_entity_poly.type
_entity_poly.pdbx_seq_one_letter_code
_entity_poly.pdbx_strand_id
1 'polypeptide(L)'
;MTTMFVQLRRVVYLLVLLQCCVCVAYAESVTPSAEPEEKDILQRTKELKAKMNEEKSKTESVAASLRKAREECNAEVQRAQNAASKAHEDEKLIMEADIPHIMGMTENVNEIKSELKVAVKKAVYTVREATDAANKSYLIANKTKFFSEEFLQMSMQLKSVTV
;
A
#
# COMPACT_ATOMS: atom_id res chain seq x y z
N MET A 1 -45.84 -11.52 -83.11
CA MET A 1 -46.20 -11.06 -81.75
C MET A 1 -45.43 -11.83 -80.66
N THR A 2 -44.09 -11.85 -80.73
CA THR A 2 -43.22 -12.52 -79.72
C THR A 2 -41.97 -11.69 -79.40
N THR A 3 -41.79 -10.54 -80.07
CA THR A 3 -40.63 -9.66 -79.94
C THR A 3 -40.70 -8.71 -78.74
N MET A 4 -41.90 -8.42 -78.21
CA MET A 4 -42.05 -7.58 -77.00
C MET A 4 -41.71 -8.33 -75.71
N PHE A 5 -41.86 -9.66 -75.67
CA PHE A 5 -41.58 -10.46 -74.46
C PHE A 5 -40.07 -10.62 -74.22
N VAL A 6 -39.28 -10.69 -75.29
CA VAL A 6 -37.81 -10.76 -75.22
C VAL A 6 -37.21 -9.42 -74.76
N GLN A 7 -37.83 -8.29 -75.14
CA GLN A 7 -37.42 -6.96 -74.67
C GLN A 7 -37.68 -6.80 -73.17
N LEU A 8 -38.85 -7.20 -72.68
CA LEU A 8 -39.15 -7.17 -71.24
C LEU A 8 -38.15 -8.01 -70.44
N ARG A 9 -37.80 -9.21 -70.91
CA ARG A 9 -36.84 -10.08 -70.23
C ARG A 9 -35.45 -9.45 -70.14
N ARG A 10 -34.96 -8.82 -71.22
CA ARG A 10 -33.66 -8.11 -71.22
C ARG A 10 -33.63 -6.90 -70.29
N VAL A 11 -34.71 -6.14 -70.21
CA VAL A 11 -34.81 -4.98 -69.32
C VAL A 11 -34.78 -5.41 -67.85
N VAL A 12 -35.46 -6.51 -67.50
CA VAL A 12 -35.42 -7.06 -66.14
C VAL A 12 -34.00 -7.47 -65.74
N TYR A 13 -33.24 -8.14 -66.62
CA TYR A 13 -31.85 -8.50 -66.33
C TYR A 13 -30.95 -7.27 -66.10
N LEU A 14 -31.14 -6.21 -66.88
CA LEU A 14 -30.39 -4.96 -66.70
C LEU A 14 -30.75 -4.25 -65.39
N LEU A 15 -32.02 -4.25 -65.00
CA LEU A 15 -32.45 -3.68 -63.71
C LEU A 15 -31.89 -4.45 -62.53
N VAL A 16 -31.86 -5.79 -62.60
CA VAL A 16 -31.26 -6.63 -61.54
C VAL A 16 -29.76 -6.40 -61.44
N LEU A 17 -29.06 -6.28 -62.58
CA LEU A 17 -27.63 -5.94 -62.58
C LEU A 17 -27.38 -4.54 -62.02
N LEU A 18 -28.20 -3.55 -62.40
CA LEU A 18 -28.08 -2.19 -61.88
C LEU A 18 -28.31 -2.15 -60.37
N GLN A 19 -29.34 -2.83 -59.88
CA GLN A 19 -29.61 -2.94 -58.44
C GLN A 19 -28.44 -3.61 -57.72
N CYS A 20 -27.86 -4.67 -58.29
CA CYS A 20 -26.71 -5.35 -57.72
C CYS A 20 -25.46 -4.44 -57.69
N CYS A 21 -25.18 -3.72 -58.77
CA CYS A 21 -24.08 -2.76 -58.85
C CYS A 21 -24.24 -1.61 -57.85
N VAL A 22 -25.45 -1.09 -57.67
CA VAL A 22 -25.75 -0.04 -56.69
C VAL A 22 -25.59 -0.58 -55.27
N CYS A 23 -26.05 -1.80 -54.97
CA CYS A 23 -25.85 -2.42 -53.66
C CYS A 23 -24.36 -2.64 -53.33
N VAL A 24 -23.55 -3.08 -54.30
CA VAL A 24 -22.10 -3.27 -54.10
C VAL A 24 -21.38 -1.94 -53.90
N ALA A 25 -21.65 -0.95 -54.76
CA ALA A 25 -21.06 0.38 -54.62
C ALA A 25 -21.46 1.05 -53.30
N TYR A 26 -22.72 0.88 -52.87
CA TYR A 26 -23.17 1.38 -51.58
C TYR A 26 -22.44 0.69 -50.42
N ALA A 27 -22.29 -0.64 -50.46
CA ALA A 27 -21.57 -1.39 -49.43
C ALA A 27 -20.10 -0.95 -49.32
N GLU A 28 -19.43 -0.71 -50.44
CA GLU A 28 -18.03 -0.26 -50.50
C GLU A 28 -17.86 1.21 -50.06
N SER A 29 -18.88 2.05 -50.29
CA SER A 29 -18.92 3.44 -49.80
C SER A 29 -19.27 3.56 -48.31
N VAL A 30 -19.98 2.57 -47.76
CA VAL A 30 -20.47 2.56 -46.38
C VAL A 30 -19.52 1.84 -45.45
N THR A 31 -18.55 1.05 -45.93
CA THR A 31 -17.43 0.58 -45.10
C THR A 31 -16.62 1.79 -44.63
N PRO A 32 -16.85 2.29 -43.40
CA PRO A 32 -16.02 3.35 -42.88
C PRO A 32 -14.67 2.68 -42.65
N SER A 33 -13.58 3.29 -43.11
CA SER A 33 -12.25 2.87 -42.69
C SER A 33 -12.23 2.94 -41.16
N ALA A 34 -12.35 1.78 -40.50
CA ALA A 34 -12.32 1.64 -39.03
C ALA A 34 -10.89 1.80 -38.48
N GLU A 35 -9.90 2.00 -39.35
CA GLU A 35 -8.50 2.11 -38.99
C GLU A 35 -8.09 3.29 -38.09
N PRO A 36 -8.69 4.50 -38.17
CA PRO A 36 -8.24 5.61 -37.33
C PRO A 36 -8.72 5.45 -35.88
N GLU A 37 -9.90 4.87 -35.65
CA GLU A 37 -10.42 4.62 -34.29
C GLU A 37 -9.71 3.45 -33.60
N GLU A 38 -9.43 2.35 -34.31
CA GLU A 38 -8.69 1.22 -33.72
C GLU A 38 -7.26 1.62 -33.27
N LYS A 39 -6.57 2.44 -34.07
CA LYS A 39 -5.22 2.92 -33.74
C LYS A 39 -5.23 3.85 -32.51
N ASP A 40 -6.23 4.74 -32.39
CA ASP A 40 -6.40 5.61 -31.23
C ASP A 40 -6.72 4.82 -29.95
N ILE A 41 -7.64 3.85 -30.05
CA ILE A 41 -7.99 2.96 -28.92
C ILE A 41 -6.77 2.15 -28.46
N LEU A 42 -5.99 1.61 -29.40
CA LEU A 42 -4.79 0.83 -29.09
C LEU A 42 -3.72 1.71 -28.41
N GLN A 43 -3.55 2.95 -28.86
CA GLN A 43 -2.63 3.90 -28.26
C GLN A 43 -3.06 4.27 -26.83
N ARG A 44 -4.33 4.65 -26.63
CA ARG A 44 -4.87 4.92 -25.29
C ARG A 44 -4.69 3.73 -24.34
N THR A 45 -4.94 2.51 -24.83
CA THR A 45 -4.77 1.29 -24.02
C THR A 45 -3.31 1.09 -23.59
N LYS A 46 -2.35 1.36 -24.49
CA LYS A 46 -0.92 1.30 -24.17
C LYS A 46 -0.52 2.36 -23.14
N GLU A 47 -1.00 3.59 -23.29
CA GLU A 47 -0.74 4.69 -22.34
C GLU A 47 -1.34 4.38 -20.97
N LEU A 48 -2.58 3.88 -20.91
CA LEU A 48 -3.23 3.48 -19.67
C LEU A 48 -2.47 2.35 -18.96
N LYS A 49 -2.01 1.35 -19.73
CA LYS A 49 -1.20 0.25 -19.21
C LYS A 49 0.14 0.74 -18.65
N ALA A 50 0.78 1.70 -19.32
CA ALA A 50 2.03 2.29 -18.84
C ALA A 50 1.81 3.05 -17.52
N LYS A 51 0.78 3.90 -17.43
CA LYS A 51 0.40 4.61 -16.20
C LYS A 51 0.07 3.66 -15.06
N MET A 52 -0.70 2.60 -15.32
CA MET A 52 -1.03 1.58 -14.33
C MET A 52 0.22 0.87 -13.80
N ASN A 53 1.17 0.52 -14.67
CA ASN A 53 2.42 -0.11 -14.25
C ASN A 53 3.29 0.84 -13.42
N GLU A 54 3.34 2.12 -13.79
CA GLU A 54 4.05 3.13 -13.02
C GLU A 54 3.46 3.27 -11.61
N GLU A 55 2.14 3.47 -11.49
CA GLU A 55 1.47 3.60 -10.19
C GLU A 55 1.54 2.32 -9.35
N LYS A 56 1.50 1.15 -10.00
CA LYS A 56 1.75 -0.13 -9.33
C LYS A 56 3.15 -0.17 -8.72
N SER A 57 4.19 0.25 -9.46
CA SER A 57 5.56 0.26 -8.94
C SER A 57 5.75 1.21 -7.76
N LYS A 58 5.10 2.39 -7.79
CA LYS A 58 5.09 3.35 -6.66
C LYS A 58 4.41 2.75 -5.44
N THR A 59 3.23 2.14 -5.64
CA THR A 59 2.46 1.48 -4.59
C THR A 59 3.26 0.34 -3.93
N GLU A 60 3.96 -0.48 -4.72
CA GLU A 60 4.83 -1.55 -4.21
C GLU A 60 6.00 -1.00 -3.38
N SER A 61 6.61 0.10 -3.83
CA SER A 61 7.69 0.77 -3.10
C SER A 61 7.23 1.34 -1.74
N VAL A 62 6.07 2.00 -1.71
CA VAL A 62 5.46 2.51 -0.46
C VAL A 62 5.08 1.35 0.46
N ALA A 63 4.50 0.26 -0.08
CA ALA A 63 4.17 -0.93 0.70
C ALA A 63 5.40 -1.58 1.34
N ALA A 64 6.52 -1.66 0.61
CA ALA A 64 7.78 -2.16 1.16
C ALA A 64 8.32 -1.27 2.29
N SER A 65 8.26 0.05 2.12
CA SER A 65 8.67 1.03 3.13
C SER A 65 7.80 0.95 4.39
N LEU A 66 6.48 0.78 4.22
CA LEU A 66 5.52 0.60 5.31
C LEU A 66 5.79 -0.70 6.09
N ARG A 67 6.09 -1.79 5.38
CA ARG A 67 6.40 -3.09 5.99
C ARG A 67 7.67 -3.00 6.85
N LYS A 68 8.72 -2.36 6.32
CA LYS A 68 9.95 -2.09 7.07
C LYS A 68 9.71 -1.23 8.31
N ALA A 69 8.97 -0.13 8.17
CA ALA A 69 8.63 0.73 9.31
C ALA A 69 7.85 -0.02 10.39
N ARG A 70 6.94 -0.92 10.00
CA ARG A 70 6.20 -1.79 10.91
C ARG A 70 7.11 -2.74 11.67
N GLU A 71 8.05 -3.38 10.99
CA GLU A 71 9.02 -4.30 11.60
C GLU A 71 9.92 -3.55 12.61
N GLU A 72 10.43 -2.37 12.24
CA GLU A 72 11.21 -1.52 13.14
C GLU A 72 10.40 -1.08 14.36
N CYS A 73 9.14 -0.66 14.18
CA CYS A 73 8.25 -0.28 15.27
C CYS A 73 8.01 -1.45 16.23
N ASN A 74 7.70 -2.63 15.71
CA ASN A 74 7.49 -3.83 16.53
C ASN A 74 8.73 -4.19 17.36
N ALA A 75 9.93 -4.09 16.77
CA ALA A 75 11.17 -4.36 17.48
C ALA A 75 11.45 -3.35 18.62
N GLU A 76 11.15 -2.06 18.40
CA GLU A 76 11.27 -1.03 19.43
C GLU A 76 10.20 -1.19 20.52
N VAL A 77 8.96 -1.54 20.17
CA VAL A 77 7.88 -1.84 21.13
C VAL A 77 8.25 -3.03 22.02
N GLN A 78 8.76 -4.12 21.43
CA GLN A 78 9.24 -5.27 22.19
C GLN A 78 10.39 -4.90 23.13
N ARG A 79 11.34 -4.06 22.67
CA ARG A 79 12.41 -3.54 23.53
C ARG A 79 11.86 -2.71 24.70
N ALA A 80 10.93 -1.80 24.42
CA ALA A 80 10.27 -1.00 25.46
C ALA A 80 9.54 -1.89 26.47
N GLN A 81 8.82 -2.91 26.01
CA GLN A 81 8.11 -3.85 26.87
C GLN A 81 9.06 -4.67 27.75
N ASN A 82 10.14 -5.21 27.18
CA ASN A 82 11.14 -5.97 27.93
C ASN A 82 11.84 -5.10 28.98
N ALA A 83 12.20 -3.86 28.61
CA ALA A 83 12.78 -2.90 29.54
C ALA A 83 11.78 -2.53 30.65
N ALA A 84 10.50 -2.33 30.33
CA ALA A 84 9.47 -2.07 31.34
C ALA A 84 9.28 -3.24 32.32
N SER A 85 9.24 -4.49 31.83
CA SER A 85 9.16 -5.67 32.68
C SER A 85 10.38 -5.79 33.60
N LYS A 86 11.57 -5.55 33.07
CA LYS A 86 12.82 -5.56 33.86
C LYS A 86 12.85 -4.43 34.90
N ALA A 87 12.31 -3.25 34.57
CA ALA A 87 12.20 -2.15 35.53
C ALA A 87 11.26 -2.52 36.69
N HIS A 88 10.18 -3.26 36.42
CA HIS A 88 9.28 -3.77 37.45
C HIS A 88 9.97 -4.81 38.35
N GLU A 89 10.81 -5.68 37.80
CA GLU A 89 11.63 -6.61 38.59
C GLU A 89 12.66 -5.86 39.45
N ASP A 90 13.34 -4.86 38.88
CA ASP A 90 14.30 -4.02 39.60
C ASP A 90 13.59 -3.26 40.74
N GLU A 91 12.35 -2.77 40.53
CA GLU A 91 11.53 -2.14 41.57
C GLU A 91 11.22 -3.10 42.72
N LYS A 92 10.83 -4.35 42.43
CA LYS A 92 10.55 -5.36 43.44
C LYS A 92 11.79 -5.66 44.29
N LEU A 93 12.96 -5.77 43.66
CA LEU A 93 14.24 -5.97 44.36
C LEU A 93 14.58 -4.78 45.28
N ILE A 94 14.29 -3.55 44.84
CA ILE A 94 14.47 -2.34 45.65
C ILE A 94 13.57 -2.39 46.89
N MET A 95 12.29 -2.77 46.73
CA MET A 95 11.38 -2.90 47.86
C MET A 95 11.83 -3.99 48.84
N GLU A 96 12.24 -5.16 48.35
CA GLU A 96 12.72 -6.26 49.18
C GLU A 96 14.00 -5.90 49.96
N ALA A 97 14.92 -5.14 49.34
CA ALA A 97 16.15 -4.68 49.98
C ALA A 97 15.92 -3.60 51.05
N ASP A 98 14.81 -2.85 50.98
CA ASP A 98 14.49 -1.76 51.92
C ASP A 98 13.71 -2.25 53.17
N ILE A 99 13.07 -3.42 53.10
CA ILE A 99 12.29 -4.02 54.23
C ILE A 99 13.10 -4.15 55.53
N PRO A 100 14.34 -4.67 55.55
CA PRO A 100 15.13 -4.81 56.78
C PRO A 100 15.48 -3.45 57.41
N HIS A 101 15.63 -2.41 56.57
CA HIS A 101 15.95 -1.06 57.01
C HIS A 101 14.73 -0.37 57.66
N ILE A 102 13.54 -0.54 57.08
CA ILE A 102 12.27 -0.06 57.63
C ILE A 102 11.93 -0.73 58.97
N MET A 103 12.22 -2.02 59.11
CA MET A 103 11.95 -2.78 60.34
C MET A 103 13.03 -2.61 61.43
N GLY A 104 14.08 -1.80 61.19
CA GLY A 104 15.14 -1.55 62.18
C GLY A 104 15.94 -2.79 62.59
N MET A 105 15.96 -3.82 61.74
CA MET A 105 16.43 -5.17 62.09
C MET A 105 17.90 -5.45 61.70
N THR A 106 18.68 -4.45 61.25
CA THR A 106 19.98 -4.74 60.63
C THR A 106 21.18 -3.99 61.21
N GLU A 107 22.23 -4.75 61.52
CA GLU A 107 23.50 -4.26 62.07
C GLU A 107 24.45 -3.66 61.02
N ASN A 108 24.27 -3.98 59.72
CA ASN A 108 25.17 -3.54 58.63
C ASN A 108 24.52 -2.56 57.63
N VAL A 109 24.04 -1.43 58.14
CA VAL A 109 23.32 -0.38 57.38
C VAL A 109 24.10 0.12 56.15
N ASN A 110 25.44 0.16 56.20
CA ASN A 110 26.26 0.65 55.09
C ASN A 110 26.25 -0.29 53.86
N GLU A 111 26.21 -1.60 54.09
CA GLU A 111 26.17 -2.61 53.02
C GLU A 111 24.83 -2.54 52.28
N ILE A 112 23.71 -2.57 53.01
CA ILE A 112 22.35 -2.40 52.45
C ILE A 112 22.24 -1.11 51.64
N LYS A 113 22.75 0.02 52.18
CA LYS A 113 22.72 1.31 51.49
C LYS A 113 23.51 1.28 50.17
N SER A 114 24.60 0.52 50.11
CA SER A 114 25.40 0.36 48.90
C SER A 114 24.67 -0.49 47.84
N GLU A 115 24.04 -1.58 48.26
CA GLU A 115 23.24 -2.47 47.40
C GLU A 115 22.01 -1.77 46.84
N LEU A 116 21.26 -1.07 47.70
CA LEU A 116 20.10 -0.27 47.31
C LEU A 116 20.49 0.81 46.29
N LYS A 117 21.63 1.47 46.50
CA LYS A 117 22.14 2.48 45.56
C LYS A 117 22.49 1.87 44.20
N VAL A 118 23.03 0.65 44.16
CA VAL A 118 23.31 -0.07 42.92
C VAL A 118 22.01 -0.48 42.22
N ALA A 119 21.03 -1.02 42.97
CA ALA A 119 19.73 -1.42 42.45
C ALA A 119 18.95 -0.23 41.87
N VAL A 120 18.91 0.90 42.58
CA VAL A 120 18.27 2.15 42.10
C VAL A 120 18.94 2.66 40.83
N LYS A 121 20.28 2.64 40.75
CA LYS A 121 20.99 3.04 39.52
C LYS A 121 20.63 2.14 38.34
N LYS A 122 20.52 0.82 38.57
CA LYS A 122 20.13 -0.15 37.56
C LYS A 122 18.70 0.11 37.09
N ALA A 123 17.75 0.30 38.01
CA ALA A 123 16.37 0.63 37.70
C ALA A 123 16.25 1.92 36.87
N VAL A 124 16.98 2.99 37.24
CA VAL A 124 17.00 4.25 36.49
C VAL A 124 17.52 4.05 35.05
N TYR A 125 18.55 3.22 34.87
CA TYR A 125 19.05 2.90 33.53
C TYR A 125 18.00 2.14 32.71
N THR A 126 17.37 1.11 33.31
CA THR A 126 16.33 0.31 32.66
C THR A 126 15.10 1.16 32.27
N VAL A 127 14.66 2.09 33.13
CA VAL A 127 13.56 3.03 32.84
C VAL A 127 13.92 3.98 31.70
N ARG A 128 15.16 4.46 31.65
CA ARG A 128 15.64 5.30 30.55
C ARG A 128 15.60 4.55 29.22
N GLU A 129 16.10 3.31 29.20
CA GLU A 129 16.05 2.45 28.02
C GLU A 129 14.61 2.22 27.53
N ALA A 130 13.68 1.95 28.46
CA ALA A 130 12.26 1.81 28.14
C ALA A 130 11.68 3.09 27.51
N THR A 131 12.04 4.26 28.08
CA THR A 131 11.58 5.57 27.61
C THR A 131 12.12 5.88 26.21
N ASP A 132 13.41 5.64 25.96
CA ASP A 132 14.04 5.88 24.67
C ASP A 132 13.45 4.97 23.58
N ALA A 133 13.24 3.69 23.89
CA ALA A 133 12.59 2.74 22.98
C ALA A 133 11.13 3.12 22.69
N ALA A 134 10.38 3.59 23.69
CA ALA A 134 9.02 4.07 23.52
C ALA A 134 8.96 5.33 22.63
N ASN A 135 9.85 6.30 22.86
CA ASN A 135 9.96 7.51 22.04
C ASN A 135 10.32 7.19 20.58
N LYS A 136 11.23 6.25 20.37
CA LYS A 136 11.61 5.81 19.02
C LYS A 136 10.47 5.09 18.31
N SER A 137 9.73 4.24 19.03
CA SER A 137 8.51 3.59 18.52
C SER A 137 7.47 4.63 18.10
N TYR A 138 7.25 5.67 18.91
CA TYR A 138 6.33 6.76 18.60
C TYR A 138 6.74 7.52 17.32
N LEU A 139 8.03 7.83 17.16
CA LEU A 139 8.54 8.48 15.95
C LEU A 139 8.32 7.62 14.70
N ILE A 140 8.54 6.30 14.79
CA ILE A 140 8.31 5.37 13.67
C ILE A 140 6.81 5.24 13.37
N ALA A 141 5.95 5.23 14.39
CA ALA A 141 4.50 5.20 14.21
C ALA A 141 4.00 6.45 13.47
N ASN A 142 4.54 7.63 13.79
CA ASN A 142 4.23 8.86 13.06
C ASN A 142 4.68 8.82 11.59
N LYS A 143 5.86 8.23 11.29
CA LYS A 143 6.28 8.00 9.90
C LYS A 143 5.36 7.02 9.17
N THR A 144 4.91 5.98 9.86
CA THR A 144 3.95 4.99 9.33
C THR A 144 2.62 5.65 8.96
N LYS A 145 2.16 6.65 9.73
CA LYS A 145 0.96 7.43 9.41
C LYS A 145 1.11 8.14 8.06
N PHE A 146 2.24 8.82 7.84
CA PHE A 146 2.54 9.49 6.57
C PHE A 146 2.50 8.51 5.39
N PHE A 147 3.18 7.36 5.49
CA PHE A 147 3.17 6.34 4.43
C PHE A 147 1.78 5.76 4.18
N SER A 148 0.94 5.66 5.22
CA SER A 148 -0.43 5.14 5.09
C SER A 148 -1.33 6.12 4.33
N GLU A 149 -1.16 7.42 4.56
CA GLU A 149 -1.87 8.49 3.84
C GLU A 149 -1.45 8.50 2.36
N GLU A 150 -0.15 8.40 2.08
CA GLU A 150 0.40 8.31 0.72
C GLU A 150 -0.13 7.07 -0.02
N PHE A 151 -0.15 5.91 0.65
CA PHE A 151 -0.69 4.66 0.09
C PHE A 151 -2.18 4.78 -0.24
N LEU A 152 -2.98 5.41 0.64
CA LEU A 152 -4.40 5.65 0.39
C LEU A 152 -4.61 6.53 -0.84
N GLN A 153 -3.83 7.61 -0.98
CA GLN A 153 -3.90 8.50 -2.13
C GLN A 153 -3.54 7.78 -3.43
N MET A 154 -2.46 6.99 -3.45
CA MET A 154 -2.09 6.18 -4.61
C MET A 154 -3.18 5.16 -4.96
N SER A 155 -3.84 4.55 -3.95
CA SER A 155 -4.94 3.61 -4.21
C SER A 155 -6.15 4.30 -4.87
N MET A 156 -6.43 5.56 -4.54
CA MET A 156 -7.50 6.33 -5.17
C MET A 156 -7.13 6.69 -6.62
N GLN A 157 -5.88 7.06 -6.87
CA GLN A 157 -5.39 7.31 -8.23
C GLN A 157 -5.47 6.05 -9.09
N LEU A 158 -5.05 4.90 -8.56
CA LEU A 158 -5.15 3.63 -9.28
C LEU A 158 -6.61 3.30 -9.63
N LYS A 159 -7.55 3.48 -8.68
CA LYS A 159 -8.99 3.30 -8.95
C LYS A 159 -9.51 4.22 -10.06
N SER A 160 -9.03 5.46 -10.15
CA SER A 160 -9.42 6.40 -11.21
C SER A 160 -8.89 6.03 -12.60
N VAL A 161 -7.87 5.18 -12.68
CA VAL A 161 -7.32 4.68 -13.94
C VAL A 161 -8.06 3.41 -14.41
N THR A 162 -8.73 2.70 -13.50
CA THR A 162 -9.41 1.42 -13.79
C THR A 162 -10.92 1.56 -14.06
N VAL A 163 -11.52 2.71 -13.75
CA VAL A 163 -12.96 3.02 -13.96
C VAL A 163 -13.10 3.98 -15.14
#